data_AF-A0A2R7Y6K2-F1
#
_entry.id   AF-A0A2R7Y6K2-F1
#
_cell.length_a   1.000
_cell.length_b   1.000
_cell.length_c   1.000
_cell.angle_alpha   90.00
_cell.angle_beta   90.00
_cell.angle_gamma   90.00
#
_symmetry.space_group_name_H-M   'P 1'
#
loop_
_entity.id
_entity.type
_entity.pdbx_description
1 polymer ?
#
loop_
_entity_poly.entity_id
_entity_poly.type
_entity_poly.pdbx_seq_one_letter_code
_entity_poly.pdbx_strand_id
1 'polypeptide(L)'
;MEVIKAERYPYGDMTRYLFIYFEKEDKSLSSYFLNLNRGKKSICVNLRTDKGREIIYKLIEKCDVIIENFQVGGNEEAWLRLRNCEESKSQNRLLLHNTFGQHGSYSSFPEYDLLVQTLSGYIWRQADSSIATTSIGDTFAGTHAALAIVPSLLKREKTGEGEYIDISMSDCLLHSYENILAGLLLLKSFTEKEGKL
;
A
#
# COMPACT_ATOMS: atom_id res chain seq x y z
N MET A 1 10.49 1.76 -16.85
CA MET A 1 10.67 1.75 -15.39
C MET A 1 11.16 0.37 -14.98
N GLU A 2 12.26 0.31 -14.23
CA GLU A 2 12.71 -0.94 -13.60
C GLU A 2 12.15 -0.99 -12.18
N VAL A 3 11.71 -2.17 -11.74
CA VAL A 3 11.15 -2.37 -10.40
C VAL A 3 11.90 -3.50 -9.70
N ILE A 4 12.45 -3.20 -8.53
CA ILE A 4 13.16 -4.16 -7.69
C ILE A 4 12.34 -4.36 -6.42
N LYS A 5 11.86 -5.58 -6.21
CA LYS A 5 11.13 -5.99 -5.02
C LYS A 5 12.10 -6.51 -3.98
N ALA A 6 12.23 -5.79 -2.87
CA ALA A 6 12.93 -6.28 -1.67
C ALA A 6 11.98 -7.19 -0.89
N GLU A 7 12.34 -8.46 -0.72
CA GLU A 7 11.53 -9.47 -0.07
C GLU A 7 12.17 -9.96 1.23
N ARG A 8 11.33 -10.40 2.17
CA ARG A 8 11.75 -10.85 3.50
C ARG A 8 12.53 -12.16 3.42
N TYR A 9 13.78 -12.18 3.88
CA TYR A 9 14.52 -13.45 4.04
C TYR A 9 14.06 -14.26 5.27
N PRO A 10 14.02 -15.61 5.19
CA PRO A 10 14.24 -16.47 4.01
C PRO A 10 12.96 -16.74 3.20
N TYR A 11 11.81 -16.24 3.63
CA TYR A 11 10.51 -16.71 3.17
C TYR A 11 10.01 -16.05 1.87
N GLY A 12 10.59 -14.93 1.47
CA GLY A 12 10.07 -14.10 0.39
C GLY A 12 8.80 -13.34 0.80
N ASP A 13 8.09 -12.86 -0.21
CA ASP A 13 6.77 -12.24 -0.07
C ASP A 13 5.68 -13.26 0.30
N MET A 14 4.80 -12.90 1.22
CA MET A 14 3.69 -13.77 1.66
C MET A 14 2.76 -14.18 0.52
N THR A 15 2.56 -13.33 -0.49
CA THR A 15 1.71 -13.61 -1.65
C THR A 15 2.23 -14.77 -2.50
N ARG A 16 3.50 -15.17 -2.36
CA ARG A 16 4.04 -16.41 -2.96
C ARG A 16 3.32 -17.67 -2.47
N TYR A 17 2.65 -17.57 -1.32
CA TYR A 17 1.93 -18.65 -0.67
C TYR A 17 0.40 -18.46 -0.68
N LEU A 18 -0.13 -17.56 -1.52
CA LEU A 18 -1.57 -17.31 -1.61
C LEU A 18 -2.20 -17.91 -2.86
N PHE A 19 -3.38 -18.51 -2.68
CA PHE A 19 -4.40 -18.96 -3.66
C PHE A 19 -3.95 -19.47 -5.04
N ILE A 20 -4.51 -20.62 -5.44
CA ILE A 20 -4.36 -21.29 -6.74
C ILE A 20 -2.89 -21.44 -7.13
N TYR A 21 -2.38 -22.61 -6.80
CA TYR A 21 -1.03 -23.03 -7.18
C TYR A 21 -1.06 -23.80 -8.47
N PHE A 22 0.02 -23.68 -9.22
CA PHE A 22 0.31 -24.59 -10.32
C PHE A 22 1.77 -25.01 -10.27
N GLU A 23 1.99 -26.27 -10.63
CA GLU A 23 3.32 -26.84 -10.72
C GLU A 23 3.88 -26.58 -12.11
N LYS A 24 5.08 -25.99 -12.18
CA LYS A 24 5.83 -25.83 -13.42
C LYS A 24 7.31 -25.95 -13.14
N GLU A 25 8.01 -26.82 -13.88
CA GLU A 25 9.47 -26.99 -13.77
C GLU A 25 9.91 -27.24 -12.31
N ASP A 26 9.24 -28.17 -11.62
CA ASP A 26 9.46 -28.53 -10.21
C ASP A 26 9.29 -27.35 -9.22
N LYS A 27 8.56 -26.31 -9.61
CA LYS A 27 8.21 -25.17 -8.75
C LYS A 27 6.70 -25.07 -8.60
N SER A 28 6.28 -24.95 -7.34
CA SER A 28 4.94 -24.53 -7.00
C SER A 28 4.83 -23.01 -7.08
N LEU A 29 3.98 -22.51 -7.98
CA LEU A 29 3.82 -21.09 -8.26
C LEU A 29 2.43 -20.59 -7.88
N SER A 30 2.37 -19.55 -7.06
CA SER A 30 1.13 -18.84 -6.74
C SER A 30 0.68 -17.97 -7.92
N SER A 31 -0.56 -18.17 -8.37
CA SER A 31 -1.21 -17.29 -9.35
C SER A 31 -1.32 -15.85 -8.86
N TYR A 32 -1.53 -15.66 -7.56
CA TYR A 32 -1.66 -14.36 -6.92
C TYR A 32 -0.35 -13.55 -7.00
N PHE A 33 0.76 -14.17 -6.58
CA PHE A 33 2.09 -13.54 -6.69
C PHE A 33 2.42 -13.18 -8.13
N LEU A 34 2.17 -14.12 -9.05
CA LEU A 34 2.46 -13.91 -10.46
C LEU A 34 1.61 -12.81 -11.08
N ASN A 35 0.36 -12.65 -10.65
CA ASN A 35 -0.48 -11.58 -11.18
C ASN A 35 0.07 -10.19 -10.82
N LEU A 36 0.48 -10.00 -9.56
CA LEU A 36 0.86 -8.68 -9.02
C LEU A 36 2.34 -8.31 -9.22
N ASN A 37 3.20 -9.26 -9.61
CA ASN A 37 4.66 -9.07 -9.61
C ASN A 37 5.35 -9.36 -10.94
N ARG A 38 4.61 -9.44 -12.06
CA ARG A 38 5.23 -9.62 -13.39
C ARG A 38 6.24 -8.52 -13.69
N GLY A 39 7.37 -8.91 -14.28
CA GLY A 39 8.43 -8.00 -14.72
C GLY A 39 9.30 -7.39 -13.60
N LYS A 40 8.97 -7.61 -12.32
CA LYS A 40 9.79 -7.13 -11.20
C LYS A 40 11.03 -8.03 -11.05
N LYS A 41 12.18 -7.41 -10.82
CA LYS A 41 13.35 -8.10 -10.25
C LYS A 41 13.12 -8.30 -8.75
N SER A 42 13.74 -9.32 -8.17
CA SER A 42 13.59 -9.64 -6.75
C SER A 42 14.94 -9.80 -6.07
N ILE A 43 15.05 -9.28 -4.84
CA ILE A 43 16.15 -9.54 -3.93
C ILE A 43 15.57 -9.96 -2.58
N CYS A 44 16.08 -11.04 -2.02
CA CYS A 44 15.71 -11.51 -0.70
C CYS A 44 16.72 -10.99 0.32
N VAL A 45 16.27 -10.25 1.33
CA VAL A 45 17.14 -9.57 2.30
C VAL A 45 16.59 -9.66 3.72
N ASN A 46 17.49 -9.70 4.70
CA ASN A 46 17.12 -9.63 6.13
C ASN A 46 17.43 -8.24 6.70
N LEU A 47 16.40 -7.39 6.75
CA LEU A 47 16.49 -6.02 7.30
C LEU A 47 16.87 -5.95 8.79
N ARG A 48 16.79 -7.06 9.53
CA ARG A 48 17.19 -7.10 10.94
C ARG A 48 18.71 -7.09 11.13
N THR A 49 19.47 -7.39 10.08
CA THR A 49 20.94 -7.42 10.10
C THR A 49 21.53 -6.13 9.54
N ASP A 50 22.70 -5.72 10.04
CA ASP A 50 23.41 -4.53 9.52
C ASP A 50 23.73 -4.66 8.03
N LYS A 51 24.19 -5.84 7.60
CA LYS A 51 24.47 -6.13 6.19
C LYS A 51 23.22 -6.02 5.32
N GLY A 52 22.07 -6.51 5.80
CA GLY A 52 20.81 -6.40 5.07
C GLY A 52 20.34 -4.95 4.93
N ARG A 53 20.49 -4.15 5.99
CA ARG A 53 20.24 -2.70 5.94
C ARG A 53 21.18 -2.00 4.97
N GLU A 54 22.47 -2.30 5.01
CA GLU A 54 23.47 -1.72 4.11
C GLU A 54 23.16 -1.99 2.63
N ILE A 55 22.74 -3.22 2.29
CA ILE A 55 22.31 -3.59 0.94
C ILE A 55 21.13 -2.71 0.49
N ILE A 56 20.13 -2.53 1.36
CA ILE A 56 18.95 -1.74 1.03
C ILE A 56 19.26 -0.25 0.95
N TYR A 57 20.10 0.32 1.82
CA TYR A 57 20.56 1.71 1.67
C TYR A 57 21.24 1.93 0.32
N LYS A 58 22.17 1.06 -0.07
CA LYS A 58 22.87 1.15 -1.37
C LYS A 58 21.94 1.00 -2.57
N LEU A 59 20.85 0.23 -2.40
CA LEU A 59 19.85 0.08 -3.44
C LEU A 59 19.00 1.34 -3.55
N ILE A 60 18.49 1.84 -2.43
CA ILE A 60 17.67 3.04 -2.36
C ILE A 60 18.42 4.24 -2.94
N GLU A 61 19.74 4.35 -2.72
CA GLU A 61 20.58 5.41 -3.30
C GLU A 61 20.49 5.50 -4.84
N LYS A 62 20.05 4.44 -5.51
CA LYS A 62 19.92 4.36 -6.97
C LYS A 62 18.46 4.40 -7.45
N CYS A 63 17.49 4.43 -6.54
CA CYS A 63 16.07 4.38 -6.86
C CYS A 63 15.44 5.77 -6.92
N ASP A 64 14.62 6.03 -7.94
CA ASP A 64 13.84 7.27 -8.02
C ASP A 64 12.66 7.29 -7.05
N VAL A 65 12.06 6.12 -6.83
CA VAL A 65 10.83 5.92 -6.06
C VAL A 65 11.02 4.76 -5.11
N ILE A 66 10.62 4.96 -3.86
CA ILE A 66 10.56 3.96 -2.80
C ILE A 66 9.09 3.75 -2.47
N ILE A 67 8.65 2.49 -2.51
CA ILE A 67 7.29 2.12 -2.17
C ILE A 67 7.34 1.14 -1.01
N GLU A 68 6.61 1.45 0.05
CA GLU A 68 6.51 0.64 1.25
C GLU A 68 5.07 0.66 1.78
N ASN A 69 4.68 -0.40 2.49
CA ASN A 69 3.36 -0.56 3.08
C ASN A 69 3.47 -1.19 4.47
N PHE A 70 4.52 -0.84 5.23
CA PHE A 70 4.69 -1.33 6.59
C PHE A 70 3.78 -0.57 7.55
N GLN A 71 3.19 -1.28 8.51
CA GLN A 71 2.35 -0.67 9.53
C GLN A 71 3.13 0.37 10.36
N VAL A 72 2.52 1.54 10.60
CA VAL A 72 3.03 2.56 11.52
C VAL A 72 3.18 1.95 12.93
N GLY A 73 4.39 2.02 13.49
CA GLY A 73 4.69 1.50 14.84
C GLY A 73 4.79 -0.02 14.97
N GLY A 74 4.74 -0.78 13.85
CA GLY A 74 4.94 -2.22 13.85
C GLY A 74 6.39 -2.68 14.13
N ASN A 75 6.59 -4.00 14.16
CA ASN A 75 7.87 -4.69 14.44
C ASN A 75 8.99 -4.51 13.39
N GLU A 76 8.93 -3.47 12.58
CA GLU A 76 9.97 -3.13 11.60
C GLU A 76 10.75 -1.90 12.06
N GLU A 77 11.27 -1.96 13.30
CA GLU A 77 12.26 -1.02 13.83
C GLU A 77 13.44 -0.83 12.85
N ALA A 78 13.77 -1.87 12.08
CA ALA A 78 14.74 -1.80 10.99
C ALA A 78 14.31 -0.89 9.83
N TRP A 79 13.04 -0.92 9.41
CA TRP A 79 12.51 0.00 8.41
C TRP A 79 12.36 1.41 8.98
N LEU A 80 11.89 1.58 10.21
CA LEU A 80 11.84 2.90 10.86
C LEU A 80 13.23 3.56 10.95
N ARG A 81 14.28 2.77 11.21
CA ARG A 81 15.68 3.25 11.15
C ARG A 81 16.09 3.64 9.72
N LEU A 82 15.69 2.85 8.71
CA LEU A 82 15.92 3.18 7.29
C LEU A 82 15.21 4.48 6.91
N ARG A 83 13.93 4.60 7.27
CA ARG A 83 13.06 5.73 6.98
C ARG A 83 13.54 7.01 7.64
N ASN A 84 13.92 7.00 8.93
CA ASN A 84 14.45 8.19 9.60
C ASN A 84 15.79 8.67 8.98
N CYS A 85 16.61 7.75 8.49
CA CYS A 85 17.84 8.08 7.77
C CYS A 85 17.59 8.57 6.33
N GLU A 86 16.52 8.12 5.69
CA GLU A 86 16.11 8.52 4.34
C GLU A 86 15.35 9.84 4.34
N GLU A 87 14.38 10.06 5.24
CA GLU A 87 13.65 11.32 5.39
C GLU A 87 14.62 12.50 5.58
N SER A 88 15.70 12.29 6.34
CA SER A 88 16.76 13.30 6.52
C SER A 88 17.68 13.50 5.29
N LYS A 89 17.67 12.57 4.33
CA LYS A 89 18.44 12.60 3.06
C LYS A 89 17.57 12.77 1.81
N SER A 90 16.25 12.86 1.96
CA SER A 90 15.24 12.70 0.89
C SER A 90 15.06 13.93 -0.01
N GLN A 91 16.05 14.82 -0.11
CA GLN A 91 15.87 16.05 -0.86
C GLN A 91 15.46 15.80 -2.32
N ASN A 92 15.75 14.61 -2.91
CA ASN A 92 15.47 14.30 -4.31
C ASN A 92 14.71 12.97 -4.57
N ARG A 93 14.01 12.36 -3.59
CA ARG A 93 13.34 11.05 -3.80
C ARG A 93 11.85 11.08 -3.44
N LEU A 94 11.10 10.16 -4.05
CA LEU A 94 9.70 9.92 -3.69
C LEU A 94 9.60 8.75 -2.72
N LEU A 95 8.98 8.98 -1.57
CA LEU A 95 8.64 7.93 -0.60
C LEU A 95 7.13 7.77 -0.56
N LEU A 96 6.62 6.61 -0.98
CA LEU A 96 5.20 6.28 -0.92
C LEU A 96 4.94 5.30 0.21
N HIS A 97 4.02 5.68 1.09
CA HIS A 97 3.54 4.86 2.19
C HIS A 97 2.06 4.55 2.01
N ASN A 98 1.70 3.29 2.23
CA ASN A 98 0.33 2.81 2.10
C ASN A 98 -0.11 2.10 3.40
N THR A 99 -0.80 2.82 4.28
CA THR A 99 -1.51 2.31 5.47
C THR A 99 -2.82 3.11 5.66
N PHE A 100 -3.45 3.11 6.85
CA PHE A 100 -4.62 3.96 7.21
C PHE A 100 -4.37 5.50 7.14
N GLY A 101 -3.33 5.93 6.43
CA GLY A 101 -2.70 7.24 6.55
C GLY A 101 -1.81 7.31 7.78
N GLN A 102 -0.87 8.23 7.78
CA GLN A 102 0.03 8.46 8.92
C GLN A 102 -0.58 9.31 10.03
N HIS A 103 -1.80 9.77 9.83
CA HIS A 103 -2.45 10.75 10.69
C HIS A 103 -3.81 10.25 11.16
N GLY A 104 -4.28 10.78 12.29
CA GLY A 104 -5.58 10.44 12.85
C GLY A 104 -5.60 9.22 13.76
N SER A 105 -6.75 8.96 14.38
CA SER A 105 -6.95 7.96 15.43
C SER A 105 -6.79 6.51 14.97
N TYR A 106 -6.87 6.26 13.66
CA TYR A 106 -6.75 4.94 13.06
C TYR A 106 -5.36 4.64 12.49
N SER A 107 -4.43 5.60 12.52
CA SER A 107 -3.08 5.45 11.95
C SER A 107 -2.26 4.28 12.53
N SER A 108 -2.55 3.86 13.77
CA SER A 108 -1.88 2.73 14.42
C SER A 108 -2.55 1.37 14.18
N PHE A 109 -3.73 1.33 13.55
CA PHE A 109 -4.47 0.09 13.34
C PHE A 109 -3.83 -0.74 12.22
N PRO A 110 -3.84 -2.08 12.33
CA PRO A 110 -3.40 -2.93 11.24
C PRO A 110 -4.37 -2.78 10.07
N GLU A 111 -3.87 -2.46 8.89
CA GLU A 111 -4.72 -2.23 7.73
C GLU A 111 -4.83 -3.50 6.88
N TYR A 112 -6.05 -3.99 6.75
CA TYR A 112 -6.41 -5.08 5.86
C TYR A 112 -7.62 -4.65 5.05
N ASP A 113 -7.67 -5.03 3.78
CA ASP A 113 -8.73 -4.66 2.86
C ASP A 113 -10.15 -4.85 3.45
N LEU A 114 -10.41 -6.00 4.06
CA LEU A 114 -11.69 -6.29 4.72
C LEU A 114 -12.02 -5.30 5.87
N LEU A 115 -11.03 -4.94 6.68
CA LEU A 115 -11.23 -3.98 7.77
C LEU A 115 -11.56 -2.60 7.20
N VAL A 116 -10.84 -2.17 6.16
CA VAL A 116 -11.08 -0.88 5.50
C VAL A 116 -12.45 -0.86 4.84
N GLN A 117 -12.84 -1.92 4.12
CA GLN A 117 -14.20 -2.04 3.57
C GLN A 117 -15.28 -1.89 4.65
N THR A 118 -15.03 -2.44 5.84
CA THR A 118 -15.97 -2.34 6.96
C THR A 118 -16.02 -0.90 7.48
N LEU A 119 -14.87 -0.32 7.81
CA LEU A 119 -14.77 1.00 8.43
C LEU A 119 -15.16 2.15 7.50
N SER A 120 -14.92 2.00 6.19
CA SER A 120 -15.35 3.00 5.22
C SER A 120 -16.87 2.97 4.99
N GLY A 121 -17.58 1.93 5.46
CA GLY A 121 -19.00 1.70 5.16
C GLY A 121 -19.25 1.07 3.80
N TYR A 122 -18.21 0.49 3.17
CA TYR A 122 -18.31 -0.07 1.82
C TYR A 122 -19.24 -1.28 1.84
N ILE A 123 -19.04 -2.18 2.80
CA ILE A 123 -19.90 -3.34 3.01
C ILE A 123 -21.35 -2.91 3.20
N TRP A 124 -21.63 -1.95 4.08
CA TRP A 124 -22.98 -1.48 4.33
C TRP A 124 -23.68 -0.93 3.06
N ARG A 125 -22.92 -0.33 2.13
CA ARG A 125 -23.47 0.20 0.87
C ARG A 125 -23.84 -0.89 -0.14
N GLN A 126 -23.20 -2.06 -0.08
CA GLN A 126 -23.52 -3.18 -0.97
C GLN A 126 -24.98 -3.62 -0.76
N ALA A 127 -25.67 -4.02 -1.83
CA ALA A 127 -27.10 -4.31 -1.79
C ALA A 127 -27.48 -5.32 -0.68
N ASP A 128 -26.65 -6.34 -0.51
CA ASP A 128 -26.78 -7.45 0.43
C ASP A 128 -25.80 -7.38 1.61
N SER A 129 -25.16 -6.22 1.82
CA SER A 129 -24.09 -6.07 2.80
C SER A 129 -22.93 -7.06 2.59
N SER A 130 -22.64 -7.41 1.34
CA SER A 130 -21.53 -8.30 0.99
C SER A 130 -20.17 -7.63 1.08
N ILE A 131 -19.16 -8.47 1.31
CA ILE A 131 -17.75 -8.11 1.15
C ILE A 131 -17.44 -8.13 -0.35
N ALA A 132 -16.63 -7.19 -0.85
CA ALA A 132 -16.16 -7.23 -2.23
C ALA A 132 -15.42 -8.55 -2.50
N THR A 133 -15.68 -9.16 -3.66
CA THR A 133 -15.01 -10.42 -4.08
C THR A 133 -13.54 -10.21 -4.46
N THR A 134 -13.10 -8.96 -4.51
CA THR A 134 -11.73 -8.53 -4.79
C THR A 134 -11.22 -7.68 -3.63
N SER A 135 -9.90 -7.57 -3.50
CA SER A 135 -9.28 -6.59 -2.61
C SER A 135 -9.45 -5.16 -3.15
N ILE A 136 -10.64 -4.59 -2.96
CA ILE A 136 -11.05 -3.33 -3.60
C ILE A 136 -10.28 -2.14 -3.03
N GLY A 137 -10.06 -2.09 -1.72
CA GLY A 137 -9.23 -1.10 -1.05
C GLY A 137 -7.79 -1.17 -1.52
N ASP A 138 -7.19 -2.37 -1.56
CA ASP A 138 -5.82 -2.57 -2.06
C ASP A 138 -5.68 -2.08 -3.51
N THR A 139 -6.65 -2.43 -4.35
CA THR A 139 -6.65 -2.06 -5.78
C THR A 139 -6.78 -0.55 -5.97
N PHE A 140 -7.69 0.09 -5.22
CA PHE A 140 -7.90 1.53 -5.27
C PHE A 140 -6.67 2.28 -4.78
N ALA A 141 -6.10 1.89 -3.63
CA ALA A 141 -4.89 2.51 -3.12
C ALA A 141 -3.70 2.33 -4.06
N GLY A 142 -3.48 1.13 -4.62
CA GLY A 142 -2.43 0.91 -5.61
C GLY A 142 -2.59 1.78 -6.86
N THR A 143 -3.83 2.03 -7.30
CA THR A 143 -4.13 2.90 -8.44
C THR A 143 -3.87 4.37 -8.12
N HIS A 144 -4.32 4.85 -6.95
CA HIS A 144 -4.07 6.22 -6.52
C HIS A 144 -2.57 6.46 -6.28
N ALA A 145 -1.87 5.49 -5.71
CA ALA A 145 -0.41 5.51 -5.55
C ALA A 145 0.31 5.65 -6.89
N ALA A 146 -0.05 4.83 -7.88
CA ALA A 146 0.52 4.92 -9.22
C ALA A 146 0.25 6.28 -9.87
N LEU A 147 -0.97 6.81 -9.71
CA LEU A 147 -1.35 8.12 -10.22
C LEU A 147 -0.62 9.26 -9.52
N ALA A 148 -0.36 9.15 -8.21
CA ALA A 148 0.34 10.17 -7.43
C ALA A 148 1.85 10.22 -7.74
N ILE A 149 2.48 9.08 -8.03
CA ILE A 149 3.92 9.02 -8.35
C ILE A 149 4.25 9.85 -9.61
N VAL A 150 3.40 9.82 -10.64
CA VAL A 150 3.66 10.51 -11.92
C VAL A 150 3.81 12.04 -11.78
N PRO A 151 2.83 12.79 -11.23
CA PRO A 151 2.96 14.22 -11.02
C PRO A 151 4.06 14.56 -10.02
N SER A 152 4.32 13.69 -9.04
CA SER A 152 5.43 13.89 -8.09
C SER A 152 6.80 13.79 -8.75
N LEU A 153 6.99 12.86 -9.68
CA LEU A 153 8.22 12.80 -10.50
C LEU A 153 8.35 14.04 -11.39
N LEU A 154 7.24 14.53 -11.95
CA LEU A 154 7.24 15.75 -12.76
C LEU A 154 7.58 16.99 -11.93
N LYS A 155 7.05 17.09 -10.71
CA LYS A 155 7.39 18.16 -9.76
C LYS A 155 8.88 18.11 -9.45
N ARG A 156 9.40 16.93 -9.11
CA ARG A 156 10.83 16.71 -8.85
C ARG A 156 11.71 17.14 -10.02
N GLU A 157 11.33 16.82 -11.26
CA GLU A 157 12.09 17.23 -12.45
C GLU A 157 12.17 18.76 -12.59
N LYS A 158 11.12 19.48 -12.17
CA LYS A 158 11.05 20.94 -12.27
C LYS A 158 11.73 21.66 -11.10
N THR A 159 11.63 21.12 -9.88
CA THR A 159 12.08 21.80 -8.67
C THR A 159 13.39 21.23 -8.11
N GLY A 160 13.77 20.02 -8.52
CA GLY A 160 14.82 19.23 -7.89
C GLY A 160 14.36 18.53 -6.61
N GLU A 161 13.17 18.82 -6.10
CA GLU A 161 12.71 18.38 -4.79
C GLU A 161 11.86 17.11 -4.86
N GLY A 162 12.22 16.11 -4.05
CA GLY A 162 11.39 14.95 -3.76
C GLY A 162 10.17 15.28 -2.89
N GLU A 163 9.31 14.29 -2.67
CA GLU A 163 8.21 14.43 -1.73
C GLU A 163 7.78 13.10 -1.12
N TYR A 164 7.13 13.21 0.03
CA TYR A 164 6.49 12.12 0.71
C TYR A 164 5.03 12.01 0.24
N ILE A 165 4.61 10.83 -0.20
CA ILE A 165 3.26 10.53 -0.65
C ILE A 165 2.61 9.60 0.39
N ASP A 166 1.61 10.11 1.10
CA ASP A 166 0.77 9.33 2.01
C ASP A 166 -0.50 8.89 1.28
N ILE A 167 -0.69 7.59 1.09
CA ILE A 167 -1.89 7.00 0.49
C ILE A 167 -2.59 6.17 1.56
N SER A 168 -3.90 6.37 1.66
CA SER A 168 -4.76 5.61 2.56
C SER A 168 -5.81 4.81 1.79
N MET A 169 -5.94 3.50 2.08
CA MET A 169 -7.02 2.72 1.49
C MET A 169 -8.39 3.27 1.89
N SER A 170 -8.54 3.79 3.11
CA SER A 170 -9.81 4.38 3.55
C SER A 170 -10.16 5.62 2.74
N ASP A 171 -9.19 6.49 2.48
CA ASP A 171 -9.41 7.71 1.70
C ASP A 171 -9.74 7.37 0.24
N CYS A 172 -9.05 6.38 -0.32
CA CYS A 172 -9.29 5.90 -1.66
C CYS A 172 -10.68 5.24 -1.81
N LEU A 173 -11.13 4.49 -0.81
CA LEU A 173 -12.49 3.93 -0.80
C LEU A 173 -13.55 5.01 -0.57
N LEU A 174 -13.33 5.98 0.31
CA LEU A 174 -14.24 7.11 0.49
C LEU A 174 -14.38 7.94 -0.79
N HIS A 175 -13.30 8.14 -1.53
CA HIS A 175 -13.33 8.78 -2.85
C HIS A 175 -14.27 8.06 -3.83
N SER A 176 -14.37 6.73 -3.75
CA SER A 176 -15.28 5.95 -4.60
C SER A 176 -16.78 6.21 -4.31
N TYR A 177 -17.12 7.01 -3.30
CA TYR A 177 -18.52 7.19 -2.90
C TYR A 177 -19.28 8.23 -3.71
N GLU A 178 -18.59 8.94 -4.61
CA GLU A 178 -19.17 9.91 -5.54
C GLU A 178 -20.10 10.91 -4.83
N ASN A 179 -21.39 10.91 -5.18
CA ASN A 179 -22.39 11.83 -4.65
C ASN A 179 -22.86 11.49 -3.22
N ILE A 180 -22.65 10.25 -2.76
CA ILE A 180 -23.21 9.79 -1.47
C ILE A 180 -22.55 10.49 -0.29
N LEU A 181 -21.23 10.64 -0.33
CA LEU A 181 -20.50 11.29 0.78
C LEU A 181 -20.96 12.75 0.96
N ALA A 182 -21.09 13.49 -0.14
CA ALA A 182 -21.62 14.85 -0.11
C ALA A 182 -23.06 14.89 0.41
N GLY A 183 -23.91 13.94 -0.01
CA GLY A 183 -25.28 13.82 0.48
C GLY A 183 -25.37 13.61 2.00
N LEU A 184 -24.58 12.68 2.54
CA LEU A 184 -24.54 12.40 3.99
C LEU A 184 -24.07 13.61 4.80
N LEU A 185 -23.04 14.31 4.32
CA LEU A 185 -22.50 15.49 5.00
C LEU A 185 -23.46 16.67 4.99
N LEU A 186 -24.18 16.89 3.87
CA LEU A 186 -25.08 18.03 3.69
C LEU A 186 -26.44 17.83 4.35
N LEU A 187 -27.00 16.62 4.28
CA LEU A 187 -28.33 16.34 4.81
C LEU A 187 -28.33 16.13 6.32
N LYS A 188 -27.17 15.83 6.93
CA LYS A 188 -27.02 15.46 8.35
C LYS A 188 -28.00 14.36 8.81
N SER A 189 -28.61 13.65 7.89
CA SER A 189 -29.51 12.54 8.14
C SER A 189 -28.85 11.27 7.60
N PHE A 190 -28.53 10.38 8.53
CA PHE A 190 -28.35 8.97 8.22
C PHE A 190 -29.76 8.42 8.01
N THR A 191 -30.16 8.17 6.77
CA THR A 191 -31.24 7.21 6.56
C THR A 191 -30.62 5.84 6.78
N GLU A 192 -30.88 5.24 7.96
CA GLU A 192 -30.75 3.80 8.11
C GLU A 192 -31.39 3.17 6.88
N LYS A 193 -30.67 2.26 6.21
CA LYS A 193 -31.21 1.43 5.13
C LYS A 193 -32.59 0.98 5.59
N GLU A 194 -33.64 1.44 4.91
CA GLU A 194 -35.02 1.10 5.28
C GLU A 194 -35.09 -0.41 5.47
N GLY A 195 -35.26 -0.81 6.72
CA GLY A 195 -35.19 -2.19 7.13
C GLY A 195 -36.27 -2.99 6.44
N LYS A 196 -35.85 -3.94 5.60
CA LYS A 196 -36.55 -5.20 5.41
C LYS A 196 -35.52 -6.33 5.51
N LEU A 197 -35.21 -6.66 6.78
CA LEU A 197 -34.95 -8.03 7.18
C LEU A 197 -36.28 -8.79 7.21
#